data_AF-A0A8I2D5Q8-F1
#
_entry.id   AF-A0A8I2D5Q8-F1
#
_cell.length_a   1.000
_cell.length_b   1.000
_cell.length_c   1.000
_cell.angle_alpha   90.00
_cell.angle_beta   90.00
_cell.angle_gamma   90.00
#
_symmetry.space_group_name_H-M   'P 1'
#
loop_
_entity.id
_entity.type
_entity.pdbx_description
1 polymer ?
#
loop_
_entity_poly.entity_id
_entity_poly.type
_entity_poly.pdbx_seq_one_letter_code
_entity_poly.pdbx_strand_id
1 'polypeptide(L)' 'MENCFEICPRHALHAKTLGFTHPLSGMEMNFESPLPNDMAQLVDRWRSYTAGRRMA' A
#
# COMPACT_ATOMS: atom_id res chain seq x y z
N MET A 1 13.58 -10.07 13.28
CA MET A 1 13.02 -8.89 12.58
C MET A 1 13.92 -8.62 11.39
N GLU A 2 14.05 -9.57 10.48
CA GLU A 2 14.99 -9.48 9.36
C GLU A 2 14.17 -9.31 8.07
N ASN A 3 14.64 -8.40 7.22
CA ASN A 3 14.19 -8.14 5.85
C ASN A 3 13.00 -7.17 5.59
N CYS A 4 12.28 -6.64 6.58
CA CYS A 4 11.18 -5.69 6.28
C CYS A 4 11.68 -4.34 5.70
N PHE A 5 12.81 -3.84 6.20
CA PHE A 5 13.44 -2.60 5.70
C PHE A 5 14.18 -2.80 4.38
N GLU A 6 14.57 -4.04 4.05
CA GLU A 6 15.13 -4.38 2.74
C GLU A 6 14.04 -4.45 1.67
N ILE A 7 12.87 -5.03 2.02
CA ILE A 7 11.73 -5.15 1.10
C ILE A 7 11.13 -3.78 0.76
N CYS A 8 10.95 -2.89 1.73
CA CYS A 8 10.49 -1.53 1.51
C CYS A 8 11.50 -0.53 2.13
N PRO A 9 12.53 -0.11 1.37
CA PRO A 9 13.61 0.75 1.87
C PRO A 9 13.22 2.23 1.95
N ARG A 10 11.92 2.52 2.03
CA ARG A 10 11.32 3.86 2.04
C ARG A 10 10.13 3.88 2.99
N HIS A 11 9.53 5.05 3.19
CA HIS A 11 8.31 5.14 3.99
C HIS A 11 7.21 4.25 3.41
N ALA A 12 6.59 3.44 4.28
CA ALA A 12 5.43 2.63 3.97
C ALA A 12 4.15 3.50 3.86
N LEU A 13 4.20 4.57 3.05
CA LEU A 13 3.12 5.51 2.78
C LEU A 13 2.80 5.55 1.27
N HIS A 14 1.53 5.30 0.91
CA HIS A 14 1.05 5.29 -0.48
C HIS A 14 -0.27 6.05 -0.61
N ALA A 15 -0.30 7.07 -1.46
CA ALA A 15 -1.53 7.77 -1.83
C ALA A 15 -2.29 6.95 -2.88
N LYS A 16 -3.11 5.99 -2.41
CA LYS A 16 -3.83 5.07 -3.30
C LYS A 16 -4.86 5.78 -4.17
N THR A 17 -5.63 6.68 -3.58
CA THR A 17 -6.77 7.33 -4.22
C THR A 17 -6.57 8.84 -4.23
N LEU A 18 -6.83 9.46 -5.38
CA LEU A 18 -6.87 10.91 -5.55
C LEU A 18 -8.25 11.29 -6.07
N GLY A 19 -8.99 12.10 -5.31
CA GLY A 19 -10.29 12.63 -5.70
C GLY A 19 -10.25 14.15 -5.75
N PHE A 20 -10.79 14.75 -6.80
CA PHE A 20 -10.98 16.20 -6.91
C PHE A 20 -12.07 16.58 -7.92
N THR A 21 -12.60 17.79 -7.81
CA THR A 21 -13.49 18.39 -8.80
C THR A 21 -12.67 18.98 -9.95
N HIS A 22 -12.92 18.54 -11.17
CA HIS A 22 -12.18 19.03 -12.34
C HIS A 22 -12.43 20.54 -12.54
N PRO A 23 -11.38 21.37 -12.62
CA PRO A 23 -11.52 22.83 -12.53
C PRO A 23 -12.25 23.46 -13.71
N LEU A 24 -12.27 22.81 -14.88
CA LEU A 24 -12.96 23.33 -16.07
C LEU A 24 -14.37 22.74 -16.23
N SER A 25 -14.55 21.45 -15.96
CA SER A 25 -15.84 20.77 -16.23
C SER A 25 -16.75 20.67 -15.00
N GLY A 26 -16.22 20.92 -13.80
CA GLY A 26 -16.97 20.78 -12.54
C GLY A 26 -17.29 19.32 -12.17
N MET A 27 -16.84 18.34 -12.95
CA MET A 27 -17.11 16.93 -12.68
C MET A 27 -16.25 16.42 -11.53
N GLU A 28 -16.84 15.63 -10.63
CA GLU A 28 -16.07 14.87 -9.65
C GLU A 28 -15.26 13.77 -10.37
N MET A 29 -13.96 13.73 -10.10
CA MET A 29 -13.06 12.74 -10.67
C MET A 29 -12.36 11.98 -9.55
N ASN A 30 -12.25 10.66 -9.73
CA ASN A 30 -11.53 9.79 -8.82
C ASN A 30 -10.51 8.97 -9.62
N PHE A 31 -9.29 8.93 -9.11
CA PHE A 31 -8.18 8.17 -9.65
C PHE A 31 -7.67 7.21 -8.60
N GLU A 32 -7.31 6.01 -9.03
CA GLU A 32 -6.66 5.02 -8.17
C GLU A 32 -5.33 4.56 -8.75
N SER A 33 -4.40 4.22 -7.87
CA SER A 33 -3.15 3.56 -8.23
C SER A 33 -2.99 2.24 -7.46
N PRO A 34 -2.50 1.18 -8.11
CA PRO A 34 -2.22 -0.07 -7.41
C PRO A 34 -1.12 0.15 -6.38
N LEU A 35 -1.10 -0.71 -5.36
CA LEU A 35 -0.04 -0.69 -4.35
C LEU A 35 1.31 -1.01 -5.04
N PRO A 36 2.37 -0.24 -4.79
CA PRO A 36 3.69 -0.55 -5.28
C PRO A 36 4.15 -1.95 -4.85
N ASN A 37 4.97 -2.59 -5.69
CA ASN A 37 5.34 -3.99 -5.51
C ASN A 37 6.08 -4.27 -4.18
N ASP A 38 6.96 -3.35 -3.76
CA ASP A 38 7.67 -3.42 -2.48
C ASP A 38 6.71 -3.45 -1.26
N MET A 39 5.71 -2.58 -1.27
CA MET A 39 4.69 -2.51 -0.22
C MET A 39 3.76 -3.71 -0.25
N ALA A 40 3.39 -4.20 -1.43
CA ALA A 40 2.59 -5.41 -1.56
C ALA A 40 3.31 -6.62 -0.94
N GLN A 41 4.59 -6.80 -1.28
CA GLN A 41 5.42 -7.86 -0.68
C GLN A 41 5.57 -7.71 0.83
N LEU A 42 5.75 -6.48 1.33
CA LEU A 42 5.82 -6.21 2.76
C LEU A 42 4.52 -6.62 3.48
N VAL A 43 3.36 -6.23 2.94
CA VAL A 43 2.05 -6.59 3.49
C VAL A 43 1.85 -8.10 3.53
N ASP A 44 2.18 -8.80 2.44
CA ASP A 44 2.01 -10.25 2.37
C ASP A 44 2.91 -10.98 3.36
N ARG A 45 4.16 -10.52 3.55
CA ARG A 45 5.05 -11.05 4.60
C ARG A 45 4.44 -10.90 6.00
N TRP A 46 3.85 -9.74 6.32
CA TRP A 46 3.20 -9.52 7.61
C TRP A 46 1.96 -10.40 7.80
N ARG A 47 1.17 -10.63 6.74
CA ARG A 47 0.03 -11.55 6.74
C ARG A 47 0.48 -12.98 7.04
N SER A 48 1.54 -13.46 6.38
CA SER A 48 2.10 -14.79 6.65
C SER A 48 2.62 -14.92 8.07
N TYR A 49 3.34 -13.91 8.58
CA TYR A 49 3.88 -13.92 9.95
C TYR A 49 2.78 -13.99 11.00
N THR A 50 1.74 -13.16 10.87
CA THR A 50 0.61 -13.15 11.82
C THR A 50 -0.24 -14.42 11.76
N ALA A 51 -0.44 -14.99 10.57
CA ALA A 51 -1.12 -16.27 10.40
C ALA A 51 -0.36 -17.43 11.08
N GLY A 52 0.95 -17.51 10.90
CA GLY A 52 1.79 -18.52 11.58
C GLY A 52 1.81 -18.37 13.10
N ARG A 53 1.69 -17.14 13.60
CA ARG A 53 1.68 -16.83 15.05
C ARG A 53 0.36 -17.13 15.75
N ARG A 54 -0.75 -17.25 15.02
CA ARG A 54 -2.08 -17.62 15.57
C ARG A 54 -2.26 -19.14 15.73
N MET A 55 -1.34 -19.93 15.18
CA MET A 55 -1.30 -21.40 15.27
C MET A 55 -0.38 -21.91 16.39
N ALA A 56 0.21 -21.01 17.18
CA ALA A 56 1.14 -21.30 18.28
C ALA A 56 0.59 -20.80 19.62
#